data_AF-A0A1F4WGJ1-F1
#
_entry.id   AF-A0A1F4WGJ1-F1
#
_cell.length_a   1.000
_cell.length_b   1.000
_cell.length_c   1.000
_cell.angle_alpha   90.00
_cell.angle_beta   90.00
_cell.angle_gamma   90.00
#
_symmetry.space_group_name_H-M   'P 1'
#
loop_
_entity.id
_entity.type
_entity.pdbx_description
1 polymer ?
#
loop_
_entity_poly.entity_id
_entity_poly.type
_entity_poly.pdbx_seq_one_letter_code
_entity_poly.pdbx_strand_id
1 'polypeptide(L)'
;MEPTLNKDKLISLIESLNYDSPVIDEIKVFINSYNGTNINDLNMLVFAIVTFIMGVQEMEVRAEGFDSMEYENALFQDKLAEMKRQYEILNSGKLPKEPFTPHKGKPQQTE
;
A
#
# COMPACT_ATOMS: atom_id res chain seq x y z
N MET A 1 1.07 -47.66 -3.25
CA MET A 1 1.09 -46.57 -2.24
C MET A 1 -0.17 -45.78 -2.45
N GLU A 2 -1.14 -45.89 -1.55
CA GLU A 2 -2.29 -44.98 -1.59
C GLU A 2 -1.81 -43.56 -1.28
N PRO A 3 -2.37 -42.53 -1.93
CA PRO A 3 -2.09 -41.15 -1.55
C PRO A 3 -2.70 -40.93 -0.17
N THR A 4 -1.86 -41.08 0.85
CA THR A 4 -2.22 -40.79 2.23
C THR A 4 -2.60 -39.32 2.31
N LEU A 5 -3.89 -39.12 2.52
CA LEU A 5 -4.54 -37.91 2.97
C LEU A 5 -3.56 -37.01 3.73
N ASN A 6 -3.30 -35.82 3.21
CA ASN A 6 -2.60 -34.81 4.00
C ASN A 6 -3.41 -33.52 3.93
N LYS A 7 -4.66 -33.61 4.42
CA LYS A 7 -5.55 -32.46 4.64
C LYS A 7 -4.82 -31.37 5.43
N ASP A 8 -3.97 -31.78 6.36
CA ASP A 8 -3.10 -30.88 7.13
C ASP A 8 -2.20 -30.04 6.22
N LYS A 9 -1.56 -30.63 5.19
CA LYS A 9 -0.78 -29.85 4.21
C LYS A 9 -1.62 -28.85 3.42
N LEU A 10 -2.87 -29.18 3.08
CA LEU A 10 -3.76 -28.27 2.36
C LEU A 10 -4.21 -27.12 3.26
N ILE A 11 -4.51 -27.40 4.53
CA ILE A 11 -4.84 -26.39 5.52
C ILE A 11 -3.63 -25.49 5.78
N SER A 12 -2.44 -26.06 5.95
CA SER A 12 -1.20 -25.28 6.09
C SER A 12 -0.89 -24.42 4.86
N LEU A 13 -1.19 -24.90 3.64
CA LEU A 13 -1.05 -24.09 2.43
C LEU A 13 -1.96 -22.86 2.47
N ILE A 14 -3.22 -23.05 2.86
CA ILE A 14 -4.18 -21.94 2.98
C ILE A 14 -3.78 -20.99 4.11
N GLU A 15 -3.30 -21.50 5.24
CA GLU A 15 -2.81 -20.68 6.36
C GLU A 15 -1.58 -19.86 6.00
N SER A 16 -0.71 -20.39 5.14
CA SER A 16 0.47 -19.66 4.67
C SER A 16 0.14 -18.40 3.86
N LEU A 17 -1.09 -18.29 3.33
CA LEU A 17 -1.55 -17.09 2.63
C LEU A 17 -1.76 -15.89 3.55
N ASN A 18 -1.86 -16.12 4.87
CA ASN A 18 -2.06 -15.08 5.88
C ASN A 18 -3.16 -14.06 5.51
N TYR A 19 -4.22 -14.55 4.87
CA TYR A 19 -5.36 -13.75 4.43
C TYR A 19 -6.51 -13.97 5.41
N ASP A 20 -6.99 -12.90 6.02
CA ASP A 20 -8.10 -12.94 6.97
C ASP A 20 -9.42 -12.77 6.21
N SER A 21 -10.05 -13.90 5.89
CA SER A 21 -11.30 -13.92 5.11
C SER A 21 -12.21 -15.06 5.58
N PRO A 22 -13.53 -14.80 5.78
CA PRO A 22 -14.51 -15.85 6.07
C PRO A 22 -14.51 -16.98 5.05
N VAL A 23 -14.11 -16.68 3.80
CA VAL A 23 -14.00 -17.66 2.72
C VAL A 23 -12.94 -18.72 3.03
N ILE A 24 -11.82 -18.32 3.66
CA ILE A 24 -10.75 -19.25 4.05
C ILE A 24 -11.22 -20.24 5.12
N ASP A 25 -12.01 -19.78 6.09
CA ASP A 25 -12.57 -20.65 7.12
C ASP A 25 -13.54 -21.67 6.51
N GLU A 26 -14.39 -21.25 5.55
CA GLU A 26 -15.28 -22.16 4.83
C GLU A 26 -14.51 -23.22 4.02
N ILE A 27 -13.40 -22.84 3.38
CA ILE A 27 -12.55 -23.79 2.64
C ILE A 27 -11.92 -24.80 3.59
N LYS A 28 -11.45 -24.37 4.78
CA LYS A 28 -10.91 -25.28 5.79
C LYS A 28 -11.98 -26.27 6.28
N VAL A 29 -13.20 -25.79 6.54
CA VAL A 29 -14.34 -26.63 6.91
C VAL A 29 -14.66 -27.63 5.80
N PHE A 30 -14.65 -27.20 4.54
CA PHE A 30 -14.85 -28.06 3.38
C PHE A 30 -13.79 -29.16 3.29
N ILE A 31 -12.49 -28.82 3.37
CA ILE A 31 -11.38 -29.79 3.35
C ILE A 31 -11.53 -30.82 4.47
N ASN A 32 -11.87 -30.36 5.68
CA ASN A 32 -12.07 -31.23 6.83
C ASN A 32 -13.25 -32.18 6.63
N SER A 33 -14.37 -31.68 6.11
CA SER A 33 -15.59 -32.46 5.85
C SER A 33 -15.50 -33.37 4.61
N TYR A 34 -14.53 -33.16 3.72
CA TYR A 34 -14.39 -33.94 2.50
C TYR A 34 -14.08 -35.42 2.79
N ASN A 35 -14.96 -36.31 2.35
CA ASN A 35 -14.87 -37.76 2.49
C ASN A 35 -14.84 -38.49 1.13
N GLY A 36 -14.67 -37.74 0.04
CA GLY A 36 -14.78 -38.24 -1.33
C GLY A 36 -13.60 -39.13 -1.76
N THR A 37 -13.83 -39.88 -2.84
CA THR A 37 -12.91 -40.90 -3.39
C THR A 37 -11.83 -40.34 -4.32
N ASN A 38 -12.05 -39.19 -4.98
CA ASN A 38 -11.06 -38.59 -5.88
C ASN A 38 -10.30 -37.46 -5.18
N ILE A 39 -9.07 -37.76 -4.76
CA ILE A 39 -8.19 -36.82 -4.03
C ILE A 39 -7.56 -35.80 -4.98
N ASN A 40 -7.33 -36.16 -6.24
CA ASN A 40 -6.73 -35.26 -7.22
C ASN A 40 -7.66 -34.09 -7.53
N ASP A 41 -8.97 -34.32 -7.57
CA ASP A 41 -9.97 -33.28 -7.79
C ASP A 41 -10.03 -32.29 -6.62
N LEU A 42 -9.95 -32.80 -5.37
CA LEU A 42 -9.86 -31.93 -4.19
C LEU A 42 -8.60 -31.05 -4.25
N ASN A 43 -7.44 -31.65 -4.57
CA ASN A 43 -6.19 -30.91 -4.68
C ASN A 43 -6.25 -29.84 -5.78
N MET A 44 -6.79 -30.16 -6.95
CA MET A 44 -6.96 -29.20 -8.04
C MET A 44 -7.91 -28.06 -7.66
N LEU A 45 -9.00 -28.37 -6.95
CA LEU A 45 -9.94 -27.35 -6.48
C LEU A 45 -9.31 -26.41 -5.45
N VAL A 46 -8.64 -26.97 -4.43
CA VAL A 46 -7.96 -26.15 -3.41
C VAL A 46 -6.87 -25.29 -4.06
N PHE A 47 -6.11 -25.85 -4.98
CA PHE A 47 -5.08 -25.11 -5.71
C PHE A 47 -5.67 -23.97 -6.54
N ALA A 48 -6.78 -24.20 -7.25
CA ALA A 48 -7.45 -23.17 -8.03
C ALA A 48 -7.99 -22.03 -7.14
N ILE A 49 -8.54 -22.37 -5.98
CA ILE A 49 -9.05 -21.39 -5.01
C ILE A 49 -7.90 -20.56 -4.42
N VAL A 50 -6.81 -21.20 -4.01
CA VAL A 50 -5.61 -20.50 -3.51
C VAL A 50 -5.04 -19.56 -4.57
N THR A 51 -4.95 -20.01 -5.82
CA THR A 51 -4.47 -19.19 -6.95
C THR A 51 -5.38 -17.98 -7.18
N PHE A 52 -6.69 -18.16 -7.07
CA PHE A 52 -7.65 -17.07 -7.18
C PHE A 52 -7.49 -16.03 -6.07
N ILE A 53 -7.36 -16.48 -4.81
CA ILE A 53 -7.16 -15.57 -3.65
C ILE A 53 -5.87 -14.77 -3.82
N MET A 54 -4.77 -15.41 -4.22
CA MET A 54 -3.51 -14.70 -4.50
C MET A 54 -3.67 -13.65 -5.61
N GLY A 55 -4.40 -13.99 -6.68
CA GLY A 55 -4.68 -13.04 -7.76
C GLY A 55 -5.49 -11.83 -7.33
N VAL A 56 -6.47 -12.02 -6.43
CA VAL A 56 -7.25 -10.93 -5.84
C VAL A 56 -6.36 -10.02 -4.98
N GLN A 57 -5.52 -10.59 -4.12
CA GLN A 57 -4.58 -9.82 -3.30
C GLN A 57 -3.61 -9.00 -4.15
N GLU A 58 -3.05 -9.58 -5.21
CA GLU A 58 -2.19 -8.83 -6.13
C GLU A 58 -2.92 -7.65 -6.77
N MET A 59 -4.20 -7.81 -7.08
CA MET A 59 -5.02 -6.75 -7.68
C MET A 59 -5.32 -5.63 -6.67
N GLU A 60 -5.65 -5.98 -5.41
CA GLU A 60 -5.84 -5.03 -4.32
C GLU A 60 -4.56 -4.22 -4.07
N VAL A 61 -3.40 -4.89 -3.94
CA VAL A 61 -2.11 -4.22 -3.74
C VAL A 61 -1.77 -3.28 -4.90
N ARG A 62 -2.06 -3.68 -6.14
CA ARG A 62 -1.83 -2.80 -7.32
C ARG A 62 -2.78 -1.61 -7.32
N ALA A 63 -4.04 -1.78 -6.92
CA ALA A 63 -4.99 -0.68 -6.81
C ALA A 63 -4.56 0.32 -5.73
N GLU A 64 -4.21 -0.17 -4.53
CA GLU A 64 -3.68 0.68 -3.45
C GLU A 64 -2.38 1.38 -3.85
N GLY A 65 -1.48 0.68 -4.54
CA GLY A 65 -0.25 1.27 -5.07
C GLY A 65 -0.52 2.37 -6.10
N PHE A 66 -1.51 2.17 -6.97
CA PHE A 66 -1.92 3.17 -7.96
C PHE A 66 -2.50 4.41 -7.28
N ASP A 67 -3.40 4.23 -6.31
CA ASP A 67 -4.00 5.33 -5.54
C ASP A 67 -2.95 6.13 -4.77
N SER A 68 -1.98 5.44 -4.15
CA SER A 68 -0.85 6.08 -3.45
C SER A 68 0.03 6.88 -4.42
N MET A 69 0.32 6.35 -5.61
CA MET A 69 1.09 7.06 -6.63
C MET A 69 0.36 8.29 -7.15
N GLU A 70 -0.96 8.22 -7.33
CA GLU A 70 -1.77 9.36 -7.74
C GLU A 70 -1.74 10.48 -6.70
N TYR A 71 -1.87 10.13 -5.40
CA TYR A 71 -1.76 11.07 -4.30
C TYR A 71 -0.37 11.74 -4.22
N GLU A 72 0.71 10.96 -4.33
CA GLU A 72 2.08 11.50 -4.31
C GLU A 72 2.35 12.42 -5.51
N ASN A 73 1.84 12.08 -6.69
CA ASN A 73 1.98 12.90 -7.88
C ASN A 73 1.24 14.23 -7.73
N ALA A 74 0.02 14.23 -7.16
CA ALA A 74 -0.71 15.45 -6.85
C ALA A 74 0.08 16.35 -5.88
N LEU A 75 0.62 15.78 -4.80
CA LEU A 75 1.46 16.50 -3.83
C LEU A 75 2.73 17.07 -4.47
N PHE A 76 3.34 16.31 -5.40
CA PHE A 76 4.53 16.73 -6.11
C PHE A 76 4.25 17.90 -7.06
N GLN A 77 3.13 17.87 -7.79
CA GLN A 77 2.70 18.98 -8.65
C GLN A 77 2.47 20.26 -7.86
N ASP A 78 1.84 20.18 -6.69
CA ASP A 78 1.63 21.33 -5.81
C ASP A 78 2.95 21.94 -5.33
N LYS A 79 3.92 21.10 -4.93
CA LYS A 79 5.25 21.55 -4.52
C LYS A 79 6.03 22.18 -5.69
N LEU A 80 5.89 21.63 -6.89
CA LEU A 80 6.48 22.17 -8.12
C LEU A 80 5.88 23.55 -8.48
N ALA A 81 4.57 23.69 -8.35
CA ALA A 81 3.87 24.95 -8.57
C ALA A 81 4.32 26.03 -7.58
N GLU A 82 4.45 25.68 -6.30
CA GLU A 82 4.94 26.60 -5.27
C GLU A 82 6.41 26.98 -5.51
N MET A 83 7.27 26.03 -5.89
CA MET A 83 8.66 26.32 -6.26
C MET A 83 8.75 27.28 -7.47
N LYS A 84 7.94 27.06 -8.51
CA LYS A 84 7.87 27.97 -9.66
C LYS A 84 7.44 29.36 -9.24
N ARG A 85 6.43 29.47 -8.37
CA ARG A 85 5.95 30.76 -7.84
C ARG A 85 7.04 31.48 -7.05
N GLN A 86 7.77 30.78 -6.19
CA GLN A 86 8.90 31.35 -5.43
C GLN A 86 10.03 31.79 -6.35
N TYR A 87 10.35 30.99 -7.37
CA TYR A 87 11.35 31.35 -8.37
C TYR A 87 10.95 32.59 -9.17
N GLU A 88 9.69 32.69 -9.61
CA GLU A 88 9.16 33.87 -10.30
C GLU A 88 9.22 35.12 -9.40
N ILE A 89 8.87 35.01 -8.11
CA ILE A 89 8.99 36.10 -7.15
C ILE A 89 10.45 36.57 -7.04
N LEU A 90 11.39 35.64 -6.88
CA LEU A 90 12.82 35.93 -6.79
C LEU A 90 13.38 36.54 -8.09
N ASN A 91 12.97 36.02 -9.25
CA ASN A 91 13.42 36.49 -10.56
C ASN A 91 12.78 37.82 -10.97
N SER A 92 11.59 38.16 -10.43
CA SER A 92 10.90 39.44 -10.67
C SER A 92 11.54 40.65 -9.95
N GLY A 93 12.64 40.45 -9.21
CA GLY A 93 13.41 41.52 -8.57
C GLY A 93 12.74 42.14 -7.34
N LYS A 94 11.60 41.60 -6.88
CA LYS A 94 11.02 41.96 -5.58
C LYS A 94 11.55 41.00 -4.52
N LEU A 95 12.67 41.37 -3.91
CA LEU A 95 13.14 40.72 -2.68
C LEU A 95 11.95 40.60 -1.71
N PRO A 96 11.71 39.41 -1.11
CA PRO A 96 10.75 39.28 -0.03
C PRO A 96 11.07 40.35 1.00
N LYS A 97 10.07 41.12 1.45
CA LYS A 97 10.27 42.06 2.55
C LYS A 97 10.70 41.24 3.75
N GLU A 98 12.01 41.18 4.01
CA GLU A 98 12.49 40.73 5.31
C GLU A 98 11.75 41.55 6.37
N PRO A 99 11.39 40.94 7.51
CA PRO A 99 10.85 41.70 8.62
C PRO A 99 11.96 42.63 9.10
N PHE A 100 11.97 43.86 8.59
CA PHE A 100 12.79 44.94 9.11
C PHE A 100 12.43 45.10 10.59
N THR A 101 13.24 44.50 11.45
CA THR A 101 13.34 44.96 12.82
C THR A 101 14.20 46.22 12.76
N PRO A 102 13.65 47.41 13.06
CA PRO A 102 14.46 48.61 13.13
C PRO A 102 15.33 48.46 14.38
N HIS A 103 16.61 48.12 14.19
CA HIS A 103 17.60 48.31 15.24
C HIS A 103 17.65 49.83 15.48
N LYS A 104 17.00 50.27 16.57
CA LYS A 104 17.07 51.64 17.07
C LYS A 104 18.52 51.93 17.46
N GLY A 105 19.34 52.31 16.49
CA GLY A 105 20.54 53.10 16.74
C GLY A 105 20.08 54.43 17.32
N LYS A 106 20.26 54.61 18.64
CA LYS A 106 20.03 55.90 19.29
C LYS A 106 20.93 56.95 18.65
N PRO A 107 20.44 58.16 18.33
CA PRO A 107 21.32 59.26 17.98
C PRO A 107 21.97 59.85 19.24
N GLN A 108 23.31 59.90 19.21
CA GLN A 108 24.18 61.05 19.53
C GLN A 108 24.06 61.75 20.90
N GLN A 109 25.15 61.80 21.70
CA GLN A 109 26.04 62.98 21.76
C GLN A 109 27.21 62.81 22.75
N THR A 110 28.33 63.39 22.33
CA THR A 110 29.61 63.65 22.98
C THR A 110 29.53 64.82 23.97
N GLU A 111 30.44 64.78 24.96
CA GLU A 111 30.86 65.82 25.94
C GLU A 111 29.88 66.24 27.06
#